data_AF-A0A8W8JXQ9-F1
#
_entry.id   AF-A0A8W8JXQ9-F1
#
_cell.length_a   1.000
_cell.length_b   1.000
_cell.length_c   1.000
_cell.angle_alpha   90.00
_cell.angle_beta   90.00
_cell.angle_gamma   90.00
#
_symmetry.space_group_name_H-M   'P 1'
#
loop_
_entity.id
_entity.type
_entity.pdbx_description
1 polymer ?
#
loop_
_entity_poly.entity_id
_entity_poly.type
_entity_poly.pdbx_seq_one_letter_code
_entity_poly.pdbx_strand_id
1 'polypeptide(L)'
;MSDEQGSTMKTSEEKNTQIQSALGVLEGEGRVFTKQKSQVYGVINPGCSMERLIMDILKRDCVKEKFQNEGCHYLHIVDEVRKSPDYSAITNSCVLTCLNNLEYQSDVIRTSFTKYFLCKI
;
A
#
# COMPACT_ATOMS: atom_id res chain seq x y z
N MET A 1 9.46 -50.57 -8.81
CA MET A 1 8.71 -49.77 -7.84
C MET A 1 9.44 -48.44 -7.69
N SER A 2 9.27 -47.52 -8.65
CA SER A 2 10.06 -46.28 -8.71
C SER A 2 9.32 -45.13 -9.40
N ASP A 3 8.00 -45.00 -9.26
CA ASP A 3 7.21 -44.00 -10.00
C ASP A 3 6.24 -43.15 -9.13
N GLU A 4 6.52 -42.95 -7.84
CA GLU A 4 5.65 -42.10 -6.98
C GLU A 4 6.26 -40.77 -6.52
N GLN A 5 7.57 -40.53 -6.67
CA GLN A 5 8.16 -39.24 -6.24
C GLN A 5 8.05 -38.09 -7.27
N GLY A 6 7.72 -38.36 -8.54
CA GLY A 6 7.70 -37.35 -9.61
C GLY A 6 6.38 -36.57 -9.79
N SER A 7 5.28 -37.02 -9.17
CA SER A 7 3.93 -36.47 -9.38
C SER A 7 3.62 -35.29 -8.45
N THR A 8 4.16 -35.32 -7.22
CA THR A 8 3.86 -34.34 -6.16
C THR A 8 4.58 -32.99 -6.32
N MET A 9 5.76 -32.95 -6.95
CA MET A 9 6.53 -31.70 -7.16
C MET A 9 5.86 -30.75 -8.18
N LYS A 10 5.29 -31.29 -9.27
CA LYS A 10 4.62 -30.48 -10.30
C LYS A 10 3.39 -29.75 -9.76
N THR A 11 2.65 -30.41 -8.87
CA THR A 11 1.42 -29.84 -8.30
C THR A 11 1.70 -28.70 -7.33
N SER A 12 2.82 -28.70 -6.59
CA SER A 12 3.17 -27.62 -5.66
C SER A 12 3.65 -26.36 -6.39
N GLU A 13 4.44 -26.50 -7.45
CA GLU A 13 4.95 -25.37 -8.23
C GLU A 13 3.82 -24.67 -9.00
N GLU A 14 2.91 -25.45 -9.60
CA GLU A 14 1.71 -24.93 -10.26
C GLU A 14 0.80 -24.18 -9.28
N LYS A 15 0.54 -24.75 -8.09
CA LYS A 15 -0.25 -24.09 -7.04
C LYS A 15 0.40 -22.80 -6.57
N ASN A 16 1.72 -22.80 -6.35
CA ASN A 16 2.44 -21.60 -5.96
C ASN A 16 2.34 -20.51 -7.04
N THR A 17 2.46 -20.88 -8.31
CA THR A 17 2.33 -19.94 -9.43
C THR A 17 0.93 -19.32 -9.49
N GLN A 18 -0.12 -20.12 -9.27
CA GLN A 18 -1.50 -19.63 -9.20
C GLN A 18 -1.72 -18.67 -8.03
N ILE A 19 -1.17 -18.98 -6.84
CA ILE A 19 -1.24 -18.11 -5.66
C ILE A 19 -0.53 -16.78 -5.95
N GLN A 20 0.67 -16.84 -6.52
CA GLN A 20 1.44 -15.63 -6.87
C GLN A 20 0.72 -14.78 -7.92
N SER A 21 0.07 -15.41 -8.90
CA SER A 21 -0.73 -14.71 -9.90
C SER A 21 -1.92 -13.99 -9.25
N ALA A 22 -2.66 -14.66 -8.36
CA ALA A 22 -3.76 -14.03 -7.63
C ALA A 22 -3.29 -12.87 -6.73
N LEU A 23 -2.15 -13.05 -6.05
CA LEU A 23 -1.54 -12.00 -5.22
C LEU A 23 -1.09 -10.79 -6.05
N GLY A 24 -0.55 -11.03 -7.25
CA GLY A 24 -0.18 -9.94 -8.17
C GLY A 24 -1.38 -9.11 -8.63
N VAL A 25 -2.54 -9.74 -8.87
CA VAL A 25 -3.79 -9.03 -9.16
C VAL A 25 -4.22 -8.19 -7.96
N LEU A 26 -4.25 -8.78 -6.76
CA LEU A 26 -4.63 -8.08 -5.54
C LEU A 26 -3.69 -6.91 -5.19
N GLU A 27 -2.40 -7.03 -5.49
CA GLU A 27 -1.40 -5.96 -5.30
C GLU A 27 -1.56 -4.85 -6.34
N GLY A 28 -1.88 -5.20 -7.58
CA GLY A 28 -2.24 -4.25 -8.64
C GLY A 28 -3.51 -3.44 -8.33
N GLU A 29 -4.50 -4.10 -7.73
CA GLU A 29 -5.73 -3.47 -7.23
C GLU A 29 -5.51 -2.65 -5.94
N GLY A 30 -4.35 -2.77 -5.30
CA GLY A 30 -4.06 -2.07 -4.05
C GLY A 30 -4.85 -2.60 -2.85
N ARG A 31 -5.09 -3.91 -2.79
CA ARG A 31 -5.73 -4.60 -1.65
C ARG A 31 -4.73 -5.26 -0.72
N VAL A 32 -3.60 -5.70 -1.25
CA VAL A 32 -2.49 -6.29 -0.49
C VAL A 32 -1.18 -5.62 -0.89
N PHE A 33 -0.20 -5.68 -0.01
CA PHE A 33 1.16 -5.22 -0.28
C PHE A 33 2.18 -6.19 0.30
N THR A 34 3.33 -6.30 -0.34
CA THR A 34 4.42 -7.13 0.17
C THR A 34 5.37 -6.32 1.07
N LYS A 35 5.62 -6.78 2.30
CA LYS A 35 6.69 -6.23 3.15
C LYS A 35 8.02 -6.83 2.74
N GLN A 36 8.91 -6.03 2.14
CA GLN A 36 10.15 -6.54 1.53
C GLN A 36 11.04 -7.33 2.50
N LYS A 37 11.16 -6.88 3.75
CA LYS A 37 12.01 -7.55 4.75
C LYS A 37 11.51 -8.92 5.17
N SER A 38 10.21 -9.17 5.11
CA SER A 38 9.60 -10.40 5.64
C SER A 38 9.04 -11.32 4.57
N GLN A 39 8.92 -10.88 3.31
CA GLN A 39 8.23 -11.64 2.24
C GLN A 39 6.80 -12.06 2.66
N VAL A 40 6.17 -11.25 3.52
CA VAL A 40 4.81 -11.45 4.01
C VAL A 40 3.91 -10.39 3.38
N TYR A 41 2.75 -10.82 2.90
CA TYR A 41 1.71 -9.94 2.40
C TYR A 41 0.92 -9.33 3.55
N GLY A 42 0.86 -8.00 3.58
CA GLY A 42 -0.07 -7.25 4.42
C GLY A 42 -1.34 -6.93 3.65
N VAL A 43 -2.49 -7.00 4.33
CA VAL A 43 -3.78 -6.57 3.78
C VAL A 43 -3.99 -5.09 4.09
N ILE A 44 -4.50 -4.33 3.12
CA ILE A 44 -4.89 -2.94 3.31
C ILE A 44 -6.30 -2.91 3.88
N ASN A 45 -6.36 -2.58 5.17
CA ASN A 45 -7.59 -2.38 5.92
C ASN A 45 -7.47 -1.08 6.72
N PRO A 46 -8.61 -0.46 7.08
CA PRO A 46 -8.62 0.70 7.96
C PRO A 46 -7.84 0.46 9.26
N GLY A 47 -6.97 1.39 9.61
CA GLY A 47 -6.08 1.35 10.79
C GLY A 47 -4.82 0.50 10.65
N CYS A 48 -4.51 -0.02 9.45
CA CYS A 48 -3.30 -0.81 9.21
C CYS A 48 -2.02 0.03 9.37
N SER A 49 -0.86 -0.63 9.46
CA SER A 49 0.41 0.06 9.67
C SER A 49 0.81 0.99 8.51
N MET A 50 0.32 0.73 7.31
CA MET A 50 0.55 1.59 6.13
C MET A 50 -0.22 2.91 6.24
N GLU A 51 -1.50 2.86 6.62
CA GLU A 51 -2.30 4.07 6.84
C GLU A 51 -1.72 4.96 7.94
N ARG A 52 -1.22 4.35 9.03
CA ARG A 52 -0.52 5.10 10.10
C ARG A 52 0.72 5.81 9.56
N LEU A 53 1.52 5.11 8.75
CA LEU A 53 2.70 5.74 8.12
C LEU A 53 2.31 6.90 7.19
N ILE A 54 1.27 6.72 6.37
CA ILE A 54 0.76 7.78 5.49
C ILE A 54 0.29 8.97 6.33
N MET A 55 -0.43 8.72 7.43
CA MET A 55 -0.86 9.76 8.35
C MET A 55 0.32 10.54 8.96
N ASP A 56 1.39 9.84 9.36
CA ASP A 56 2.60 10.46 9.89
C ASP A 56 3.32 11.31 8.84
N ILE A 57 3.38 10.84 7.58
CA ILE A 57 3.90 11.61 6.45
C ILE A 57 3.05 12.86 6.22
N LEU A 58 1.73 12.72 6.19
CA LEU A 58 0.81 13.85 6.01
C LEU A 58 1.00 14.89 7.13
N LYS A 59 1.11 14.47 8.38
CA LYS A 59 1.36 15.36 9.54
C LYS A 59 2.71 16.06 9.48
N ARG A 60 3.74 15.38 8.96
CA ARG A 60 5.09 15.95 8.82
C ARG A 60 5.20 16.92 7.65
N ASP A 61 4.61 16.57 6.51
CA ASP A 61 4.87 17.25 5.25
C ASP A 61 3.74 18.20 4.82
N CYS A 62 2.47 17.89 5.10
CA CYS A 62 1.33 18.74 4.70
C CYS A 62 1.12 19.94 5.63
N VAL A 63 1.70 19.94 6.82
CA VAL A 63 1.53 21.03 7.81
C VAL A 63 2.51 22.18 7.55
N LYS A 64 3.56 21.95 6.75
CA LYS A 64 4.54 22.97 6.35
C LYS A 64 3.82 24.10 5.60
N GLU A 65 4.19 25.36 5.86
CA GLU A 65 3.54 26.56 5.29
C GLU A 65 3.33 26.47 3.76
N LYS A 66 4.29 25.87 3.05
CA LYS A 66 4.24 25.66 1.59
C LYS A 66 3.02 24.84 1.12
N PHE A 67 2.45 23.99 1.95
CA PHE A 67 1.33 23.09 1.60
C PHE A 67 0.03 23.43 2.33
N GLN A 68 0.00 24.45 3.18
CA GLN A 68 -1.20 24.81 3.96
C GLN A 68 -2.37 25.25 3.07
N ASN A 69 -2.09 25.84 1.90
CA ASN A 69 -3.12 26.34 0.98
C ASN A 69 -3.44 25.37 -0.16
N GLU A 70 -2.48 24.51 -0.54
CA GLU A 70 -2.62 23.65 -1.72
C GLU A 70 -2.73 22.16 -1.40
N GLY A 71 -2.31 21.71 -0.22
CA GLY A 71 -2.30 20.31 0.16
C GLY A 71 -1.10 19.57 -0.42
N CYS A 72 -0.90 18.33 0.01
CA CYS A 72 0.19 17.50 -0.49
C CYS A 72 -0.26 16.67 -1.68
N HIS A 73 0.60 16.60 -2.69
CA HIS A 73 0.34 15.81 -3.88
C HIS A 73 0.54 14.32 -3.60
N TYR A 74 -0.35 13.46 -4.11
CA TYR A 74 -0.31 12.02 -3.83
C TYR A 74 1.04 11.37 -4.20
N LEU A 75 1.67 11.81 -5.30
CA LEU A 75 3.01 11.32 -5.67
C LEU A 75 4.08 11.63 -4.62
N HIS A 76 4.03 12.79 -3.96
CA HIS A 76 4.95 13.09 -2.86
C HIS A 76 4.73 12.11 -1.70
N ILE A 77 3.47 11.80 -1.38
CA ILE A 77 3.14 10.82 -0.35
C ILE A 77 3.69 9.43 -0.73
N VAL A 78 3.50 9.00 -1.98
CA VAL A 78 4.05 7.74 -2.48
C VAL A 78 5.56 7.70 -2.35
N ASP A 79 6.26 8.76 -2.77
CA ASP A 79 7.71 8.84 -2.70
C ASP A 79 8.22 8.78 -1.25
N GLU A 80 7.54 9.47 -0.33
CA GLU A 80 7.85 9.40 1.11
C GLU A 80 7.58 8.01 1.70
N VAL A 81 6.49 7.33 1.31
CA VAL A 81 6.22 5.95 1.76
C VAL A 81 7.32 5.00 1.29
N ARG A 82 7.79 5.14 0.04
CA ARG A 82 8.86 4.29 -0.52
C ARG A 82 10.22 4.48 0.13
N LYS A 83 10.44 5.60 0.84
CA LYS A 83 11.65 5.78 1.67
C LYS A 83 11.64 4.87 2.90
N SER A 84 10.49 4.34 3.31
CA SER A 84 10.41 3.36 4.38
C SER A 84 10.96 2.00 3.90
N PRO A 85 11.89 1.38 4.64
CA PRO A 85 12.47 0.08 4.27
C PRO A 85 11.45 -1.05 4.08
N ASP A 86 10.29 -0.95 4.72
CA ASP A 86 9.27 -1.99 4.67
C ASP A 86 8.33 -1.84 3.46
N TYR A 87 8.33 -0.67 2.80
CA TYR A 87 7.36 -0.28 1.77
C TYR A 87 8.00 0.26 0.48
N SER A 88 9.29 0.05 0.29
CA SER A 88 10.04 0.54 -0.88
C SER A 88 9.48 0.10 -2.24
N ALA A 89 8.90 -1.11 -2.34
CA ALA A 89 8.27 -1.63 -3.56
C ALA A 89 6.75 -1.37 -3.64
N ILE A 90 6.20 -0.49 -2.81
CA ILE A 90 4.75 -0.29 -2.79
C ILE A 90 4.21 0.27 -4.12
N THR A 91 3.06 -0.26 -4.54
CA THR A 91 2.35 0.24 -5.73
C THR A 91 1.60 1.54 -5.41
N ASN A 92 1.39 2.37 -6.44
CA ASN A 92 0.60 3.60 -6.27
C ASN A 92 -0.85 3.28 -5.85
N SER A 93 -1.42 2.19 -6.36
CA SER A 93 -2.77 1.72 -6.02
C SER A 93 -2.92 1.49 -4.51
N CYS A 94 -1.94 0.85 -3.87
CA CYS A 94 -1.97 0.62 -2.42
C CYS A 94 -2.05 1.94 -1.62
N VAL A 95 -1.24 2.92 -1.99
CA VAL A 95 -1.22 4.24 -1.33
C VAL A 95 -2.54 4.97 -1.56
N LEU A 96 -3.09 4.90 -2.78
CA LEU A 96 -4.40 5.49 -3.11
C LEU A 96 -5.53 4.84 -2.32
N THR A 97 -5.55 3.50 -2.19
CA THR A 97 -6.54 2.80 -1.36
C THR A 97 -6.47 3.28 0.09
N CYS A 98 -5.27 3.39 0.67
CA CYS A 98 -5.10 3.91 2.02
C CYS A 98 -5.60 5.36 2.15
N LEU A 99 -5.29 6.22 1.18
CA LEU A 99 -5.78 7.61 1.17
C LEU A 99 -7.30 7.68 1.06
N ASN A 100 -7.92 6.83 0.24
CA ASN A 100 -9.38 6.73 0.14
C ASN A 100 -10.02 6.25 1.46
N ASN A 101 -9.38 5.30 2.15
CA ASN A 101 -9.84 4.86 3.47
C ASN A 101 -9.78 5.99 4.50
N LEU A 102 -8.67 6.74 4.54
CA LEU A 102 -8.50 7.90 5.41
C LEU A 102 -9.50 9.03 5.08
N GLU A 103 -9.80 9.23 3.79
CA GLU A 103 -10.86 10.15 3.35
C GLU A 103 -12.24 9.69 3.84
N TYR A 104 -12.55 8.40 3.71
CA TYR A 104 -13.81 7.83 4.22
C TYR A 104 -13.94 7.95 5.74
N GLN A 105 -12.83 7.86 6.47
CA GLN A 105 -12.77 8.06 7.92
C GLN A 105 -12.83 9.54 8.34
N SER A 106 -12.87 10.47 7.38
CA SER A 106 -12.80 11.91 7.62
C SER A 106 -11.49 12.38 8.28
N ASP A 107 -10.41 11.60 8.18
CA ASP A 107 -9.09 12.00 8.66
C ASP A 107 -8.37 12.91 7.64
N VAL A 108 -8.71 12.77 6.36
CA VAL A 108 -8.10 13.47 5.23
C VAL A 108 -9.19 14.00 4.30
N ILE A 109 -8.97 15.17 3.69
CA ILE A 109 -9.83 15.74 2.65
C ILE A 109 -9.07 15.73 1.33
N ARG A 110 -9.70 15.21 0.28
CA ARG A 110 -9.21 15.34 -1.09
C ARG A 110 -9.88 16.54 -1.77
N THR A 111 -9.13 17.60 -2.01
CA THR A 111 -9.67 18.82 -2.65
C THR A 111 -9.59 18.79 -4.17
N SER A 112 -8.70 17.97 -4.72
CA SER A 112 -8.58 17.71 -6.15
C SER A 112 -8.16 16.26 -6.37
N PHE A 113 -8.18 15.79 -7.61
CA PHE A 113 -7.82 14.40 -7.94
C PHE A 113 -6.45 13.96 -7.38
N THR A 114 -5.54 14.91 -7.15
CA THR A 114 -4.18 14.60 -6.73
C THR A 114 -3.74 15.21 -5.40
N LYS A 115 -4.54 16.07 -4.76
CA LYS A 115 -4.13 16.83 -3.56
C LYS A 115 -4.95 16.47 -2.33
N TYR A 116 -4.24 16.20 -1.23
CA TYR A 116 -4.79 15.74 0.05
C TYR A 116 -4.40 16.68 1.20
N PHE A 117 -5.31 16.87 2.14
CA PHE A 117 -5.18 17.70 3.32
C PHE A 117 -5.56 16.92 4.57
N LEU A 118 -4.93 17.21 5.69
CA LEU A 118 -5.42 16.70 6.98
C LEU A 118 -6.71 17.44 7.37
N CYS A 119 -7.70 16.70 7.84
CA CYS A 119 -8.79 17.30 8.60
C CYS A 119 -8.21 17.89 9.89
N LYS A 120 -8.25 19.22 10.02
CA LYS A 120 -8.03 19.89 11.30
C LYS A 120 -9.33 19.76 12.09
N ILE A 121 -9.36 18.88 13.09
CA ILE A 121 -10.34 18.93 14.18
C ILE A 121 -9.70 19.70 15.33
#